data_AF-A0A7Z1AE00-F1
#
_entry.id   AF-A0A7Z1AE00-F1
#
_cell.length_a   1.000
_cell.length_b   1.000
_cell.length_c   1.000
_cell.angle_alpha   90.00
_cell.angle_beta   90.00
_cell.angle_gamma   90.00
#
_symmetry.space_group_name_H-M   'P 1'
#
loop_
_entity.id
_entity.type
_entity.pdbx_description
1 polymer ?
#
loop_
_entity_poly.entity_id
_entity_poly.type
_entity_poly.pdbx_seq_one_letter_code
_entity_poly.pdbx_strand_id
1 'polypeptide(L)'
;MLHDVGRLVIYLTLPDKAMDILEITGGDDWILAEIEDQVLGFNHMDVGAALMQSWHLPENLISVAKNHHRPSHATEPEMDVAIVHIALAVARGEMSGFSVEEMFWAIEPIVWDATGLTPEQISPLIDDMLSKSLEVMGVILAPTKQKRA
;
A
#
# COMPACT_ATOMS: atom_id res chain seq x y z
N MET A 1 -5.13 -3.81 0.00
CA MET A 1 -6.08 -3.20 -0.94
C MET A 1 -6.75 -1.97 -0.38
N LEU A 2 -7.49 -2.05 0.74
CA LEU A 2 -8.17 -0.86 1.28
C LEU A 2 -7.21 0.22 1.78
N HIS A 3 -5.97 -0.12 2.15
CA HIS A 3 -4.96 0.83 2.62
C HIS A 3 -4.73 2.00 1.64
N ASP A 4 -4.83 1.76 0.33
CA ASP A 4 -4.60 2.75 -0.74
C ASP A 4 -5.88 3.38 -1.31
N VAL A 5 -7.05 3.16 -0.67
CA VAL A 5 -8.34 3.65 -1.20
C VAL A 5 -8.38 5.17 -1.37
N GLY A 6 -7.58 5.91 -0.60
CA GLY A 6 -7.47 7.36 -0.72
C GLY A 6 -6.97 7.84 -2.08
N ARG A 7 -6.17 7.03 -2.78
CA ARG A 7 -5.72 7.35 -4.16
C ARG A 7 -6.90 7.47 -5.11
N LEU A 8 -7.86 6.54 -5.03
CA LEU A 8 -9.07 6.58 -5.85
C LEU A 8 -9.91 7.83 -5.57
N VAL A 9 -9.99 8.24 -4.31
CA VAL A 9 -10.70 9.47 -3.93
C VAL A 9 -10.01 10.68 -4.55
N ILE A 10 -8.67 10.77 -4.45
CA ILE A 10 -7.91 11.86 -5.07
C ILE A 10 -8.11 11.86 -6.58
N TYR A 11 -8.02 10.71 -7.25
CA TYR A 11 -8.19 10.60 -8.70
C TYR A 11 -9.59 11.00 -9.17
N LEU A 12 -10.63 10.69 -8.39
CA LEU A 12 -12.02 11.00 -8.74
C LEU A 12 -12.40 12.46 -8.43
N THR A 13 -11.80 13.06 -7.43
CA THR A 13 -12.19 14.39 -6.93
C THR A 13 -11.27 15.51 -7.41
N LEU A 14 -10.00 15.21 -7.65
CA LEU A 14 -8.94 16.15 -8.06
C LEU A 14 -8.15 15.60 -9.27
N PRO A 15 -8.80 15.22 -10.38
CA PRO A 15 -8.16 14.50 -11.49
C PRO A 15 -7.00 15.27 -12.12
N ASP A 16 -7.12 16.59 -12.31
CA ASP A 16 -6.04 17.41 -12.90
C ASP A 16 -4.80 17.43 -12.00
N LYS A 17 -5.01 17.57 -10.68
CA LYS A 17 -3.91 17.53 -9.70
C LYS A 17 -3.29 16.15 -9.59
N ALA A 18 -4.10 15.10 -9.63
CA ALA A 18 -3.61 13.74 -9.66
C ALA A 18 -2.73 13.49 -10.89
N MET A 19 -3.12 14.00 -12.06
CA MET A 19 -2.31 13.92 -13.28
C MET A 19 -0.98 14.65 -13.11
N ASP A 20 -1.00 15.91 -12.65
CA ASP A 20 0.23 16.69 -12.39
C ASP A 20 1.18 15.92 -11.45
N ILE A 21 0.63 15.35 -10.37
CA ILE A 21 1.40 14.57 -9.38
C ILE A 21 1.99 13.32 -10.03
N LEU A 22 1.22 12.54 -10.79
CA LEU A 22 1.69 11.33 -11.46
C LEU A 22 2.77 11.63 -12.52
N GLU A 23 2.67 12.78 -13.20
CA GLU A 23 3.71 13.26 -14.12
C GLU A 23 4.99 13.64 -13.37
N ILE A 24 4.89 14.34 -12.24
CA ILE A 24 6.04 14.71 -11.40
C ILE A 24 6.74 13.46 -10.85
N THR A 25 5.96 12.47 -10.39
CA THR A 25 6.51 11.24 -9.81
C THR A 25 6.99 10.26 -10.88
N GLY A 26 6.59 10.44 -12.14
CA GLY A 26 6.79 9.44 -13.19
C GLY A 26 6.07 8.12 -12.88
N GLY A 27 5.02 8.15 -12.05
CA GLY A 27 4.35 6.96 -11.54
C GLY A 27 5.10 6.22 -10.43
N ASP A 28 6.15 6.80 -9.87
CA ASP A 28 6.89 6.20 -8.76
C ASP A 28 6.11 6.29 -7.43
N ASP A 29 5.64 5.14 -6.97
CA ASP A 29 4.91 4.95 -5.73
C ASP A 29 5.72 5.30 -4.46
N TRP A 30 7.05 5.27 -4.53
CA TRP A 30 7.92 5.56 -3.38
C TRP A 30 7.89 7.04 -2.99
N ILE A 31 7.77 7.93 -3.98
CA ILE A 31 7.74 9.38 -3.77
C ILE A 31 6.33 9.96 -3.84
N LEU A 32 5.32 9.18 -4.25
CA LEU A 32 3.96 9.65 -4.46
C LEU A 32 3.38 10.41 -3.27
N ALA A 33 3.41 9.82 -2.07
CA ALA A 33 2.85 10.45 -0.88
C ALA A 33 3.51 11.79 -0.54
N GLU A 34 4.82 11.89 -0.72
CA GLU A 34 5.56 13.12 -0.45
C GLU A 34 5.23 14.22 -1.46
N ILE A 35 5.08 13.86 -2.74
CA ILE A 35 4.66 14.81 -3.78
C ILE A 35 3.19 15.22 -3.57
N GLU A 36 2.31 14.31 -3.17
CA GLU A 36 0.93 14.66 -2.78
C GLU A 36 0.92 15.67 -1.63
N ASP A 37 1.69 15.45 -0.57
CA ASP A 37 1.80 16.38 0.55
C ASP A 37 2.30 17.77 0.10
N GLN A 38 3.29 17.83 -0.78
CA GLN A 38 3.83 19.09 -1.31
C GLN A 38 2.82 19.85 -2.18
N VAL A 39 2.01 19.14 -2.97
CA VAL A 39 1.08 19.74 -3.94
C VAL A 39 -0.30 20.03 -3.35
N LEU A 40 -0.80 19.16 -2.48
CA LEU A 40 -2.16 19.19 -1.94
C LEU A 40 -2.22 19.64 -0.47
N GLY A 41 -1.11 19.49 0.27
CA GLY A 41 -1.07 19.66 1.73
C GLY A 41 -1.61 18.47 2.51
N PHE A 42 -1.88 17.35 1.83
CA PHE A 42 -2.27 16.06 2.38
C PHE A 42 -1.96 14.96 1.36
N ASN A 43 -1.94 13.71 1.79
CA ASN A 43 -1.66 12.56 0.92
C ASN A 43 -2.80 11.51 0.93
N HIS A 44 -2.66 10.47 0.11
CA HIS A 44 -3.65 9.39 0.01
C HIS A 44 -3.87 8.63 1.32
N MET A 45 -2.89 8.60 2.23
CA MET A 45 -3.07 7.96 3.54
C MET A 45 -4.01 8.78 4.42
N ASP A 46 -3.89 10.11 4.39
CA ASP A 46 -4.79 11.03 5.09
C ASP A 46 -6.23 10.87 4.60
N VAL A 47 -6.40 10.87 3.28
CA VAL A 47 -7.71 10.74 2.63
C VAL A 47 -8.32 9.36 2.90
N GLY A 48 -7.50 8.30 2.81
CA GLY A 48 -7.92 6.94 3.10
C GLY A 48 -8.41 6.77 4.53
N ALA A 49 -7.66 7.29 5.50
CA ALA A 49 -8.04 7.26 6.92
C ALA A 49 -9.34 8.03 7.18
N ALA A 50 -9.48 9.24 6.63
CA ALA A 50 -10.70 10.04 6.76
C ALA A 50 -11.92 9.34 6.15
N LEU A 51 -11.75 8.69 4.99
CA LEU A 51 -12.81 7.92 4.35
C LEU A 51 -13.25 6.74 5.22
N MET A 52 -12.30 5.95 5.72
CA MET A 52 -12.59 4.80 6.58
C MET A 52 -13.27 5.22 7.88
N GLN A 53 -12.88 6.35 8.46
CA GLN A 53 -13.56 6.93 9.62
C GLN A 53 -15.01 7.30 9.29
N SER A 54 -15.26 7.92 8.13
CA SER A 54 -16.64 8.25 7.70
C SER A 54 -17.52 7.01 7.46
N TRP A 55 -16.90 5.89 7.06
CA TRP A 55 -17.56 4.60 6.92
C TRP A 55 -17.75 3.86 8.24
N HIS A 56 -17.30 4.43 9.37
CA HIS A 56 -17.36 3.83 10.69
C HIS A 56 -16.63 2.47 10.73
N LEU A 57 -15.51 2.35 10.01
CA LEU A 57 -14.68 1.15 10.07
C LEU A 57 -13.89 1.08 11.39
N PRO A 58 -13.47 -0.12 11.81
CA PRO A 58 -12.62 -0.30 12.98
C PRO A 58 -11.32 0.53 12.95
N GLU A 59 -10.89 1.00 14.13
CA GLU A 59 -9.70 1.86 14.31
C GLU A 59 -8.42 1.24 13.74
N ASN A 60 -8.25 -0.08 13.83
CA ASN A 60 -7.08 -0.76 13.25
C ASN A 60 -7.01 -0.60 11.72
N LEU A 61 -8.15 -0.61 11.02
CA LEU A 61 -8.18 -0.38 9.57
C LEU A 61 -7.87 1.08 9.23
N ILE A 62 -8.37 2.03 10.04
CA ILE A 62 -8.07 3.45 9.91
C ILE A 62 -6.56 3.68 10.11
N SER A 63 -5.96 3.05 11.12
CA SER A 63 -4.53 3.11 11.41
C SER A 63 -3.68 2.53 10.27
N VAL A 64 -4.09 1.39 9.70
CA VAL A 64 -3.46 0.81 8.49
C VAL A 64 -3.49 1.80 7.34
N ALA A 65 -4.64 2.41 7.04
CA ALA A 65 -4.74 3.39 5.96
C ALA A 65 -3.82 4.60 6.19
N LYS A 66 -3.73 5.08 7.44
CA LYS A 66 -2.95 6.26 7.81
C LYS A 66 -1.43 6.03 7.83
N ASN A 67 -0.98 4.84 8.25
CA ASN A 67 0.40 4.63 8.68
C ASN A 67 1.17 3.56 7.88
N HIS A 68 0.58 2.95 6.84
CA HIS A 68 1.24 1.83 6.13
C HIS A 68 2.57 2.18 5.46
N HIS A 69 2.85 3.45 5.11
CA HIS A 69 4.19 3.87 4.66
C HIS A 69 5.18 4.11 5.81
N ARG A 70 4.68 4.51 6.99
CA ARG A 70 5.47 4.91 8.16
C ARG A 70 4.91 4.30 9.45
N PRO A 71 5.12 2.99 9.69
CA PRO A 71 4.61 2.32 10.89
C PRO A 71 5.05 2.97 12.20
N SER A 72 6.23 3.60 12.23
CA SER A 72 6.72 4.38 13.37
C SER A 72 5.86 5.58 13.77
N HIS A 73 4.93 6.04 12.91
CA HIS A 73 3.97 7.10 13.24
C HIS A 73 2.71 6.60 13.95
N ALA A 74 2.47 5.27 13.95
CA ALA A 74 1.36 4.71 14.69
C ALA A 74 1.58 4.84 16.20
N THR A 75 0.51 5.12 16.95
CA THR A 75 0.57 5.36 18.41
C THR A 75 1.09 4.14 19.19
N GLU A 76 0.90 2.94 18.64
CA GLU A 76 1.47 1.68 19.11
C GLU A 76 1.93 0.87 17.88
N PRO A 77 2.89 -0.06 18.03
CA PRO A 77 3.29 -0.98 16.97
C PRO A 77 2.14 -1.96 16.65
N GLU A 78 1.17 -1.47 15.90
CA GLU A 78 0.00 -2.25 15.50
C GLU A 78 0.43 -3.33 14.52
N MET A 79 0.21 -4.59 14.92
CA MET A 79 0.51 -5.78 14.12
C MET A 79 -0.05 -5.65 12.68
N ASP A 80 -1.25 -5.08 12.53
CA ASP A 80 -1.87 -4.91 11.21
C ASP A 80 -1.12 -3.91 10.32
N VAL A 81 -0.66 -2.79 10.88
CA VAL A 81 0.15 -1.79 10.15
C VAL A 81 1.49 -2.41 9.73
N ALA A 82 2.12 -3.13 10.66
CA ALA A 82 3.40 -3.79 10.45
C ALA A 82 3.33 -4.85 9.33
N ILE A 83 2.30 -5.72 9.35
CA ILE A 83 2.08 -6.73 8.31
C ILE A 83 1.85 -6.07 6.95
N VAL A 84 1.01 -5.03 6.88
CA VAL A 84 0.73 -4.34 5.62
C VAL A 84 1.98 -3.65 5.08
N HIS A 85 2.81 -3.08 5.95
CA HIS A 85 4.08 -2.48 5.56
C HIS A 85 5.07 -3.48 4.95
N ILE A 86 5.23 -4.68 5.55
CA ILE A 86 6.04 -5.76 4.95
C ILE A 86 5.49 -6.13 3.58
N ALA A 87 4.18 -6.36 3.49
CA ALA A 87 3.54 -6.75 2.23
C ALA A 87 3.73 -5.69 1.14
N LEU A 88 3.68 -4.40 1.51
CA LEU A 88 3.89 -3.28 0.59
C LEU A 88 5.33 -3.21 0.10
N ALA A 89 6.32 -3.34 0.99
CA ALA A 89 7.73 -3.31 0.64
C ALA A 89 8.10 -4.43 -0.34
N VAL A 90 7.61 -5.65 -0.08
CA VAL A 90 7.81 -6.79 -0.98
C VAL A 90 7.11 -6.58 -2.33
N ALA A 91 5.84 -6.18 -2.33
CA ALA A 91 5.06 -5.98 -3.56
C ALA A 91 5.63 -4.86 -4.44
N ARG A 92 6.02 -3.71 -3.83
CA ARG A 92 6.61 -2.58 -4.57
C ARG A 92 8.01 -2.88 -5.05
N GLY A 93 8.83 -3.52 -4.23
CA GLY A 93 10.19 -3.88 -4.61
C GLY A 93 10.19 -4.87 -5.76
N GLU A 94 9.30 -5.86 -5.76
CA GLU A 94 9.16 -6.80 -6.88
C GLU A 94 8.80 -6.06 -8.18
N MET A 95 7.78 -5.20 -8.14
CA MET A 95 7.36 -4.41 -9.30
C MET A 95 8.45 -3.46 -9.83
N SER A 96 9.34 -3.02 -8.92
CA SER A 96 10.47 -2.15 -9.21
C SER A 96 11.74 -2.93 -9.62
N GLY A 97 11.69 -4.27 -9.65
CA GLY A 97 12.82 -5.14 -9.98
C GLY A 97 13.93 -5.20 -8.92
N PHE A 98 13.60 -4.86 -7.67
CA PHE A 98 14.53 -4.93 -6.55
C PHE A 98 14.87 -6.38 -6.18
N SER A 99 16.07 -6.57 -5.66
CA SER A 99 16.46 -7.80 -4.97
C SER A 99 15.72 -7.95 -3.64
N VAL A 100 15.67 -9.17 -3.12
CA VAL A 100 15.08 -9.46 -1.80
C VAL A 100 15.74 -8.65 -0.68
N GLU A 101 17.05 -8.41 -0.77
CA GLU A 101 17.78 -7.60 0.20
C GLU A 101 17.33 -6.12 0.17
N GLU A 102 17.19 -5.55 -1.02
CA GLU A 102 16.68 -4.19 -1.21
C GLU A 102 15.23 -4.04 -0.71
N MET A 103 14.38 -5.06 -0.91
CA MET A 103 13.02 -5.08 -0.36
C MET A 103 13.04 -5.01 1.17
N PHE A 104 13.95 -5.72 1.82
CA PHE A 104 14.05 -5.74 3.28
C PHE A 104 14.65 -4.46 3.86
N TRP A 105 15.52 -3.77 3.13
CA TRP A 105 16.00 -2.44 3.52
C TRP A 105 14.89 -1.37 3.55
N ALA A 106 13.82 -1.57 2.77
CA ALA A 106 12.68 -0.67 2.77
C ALA A 106 11.72 -0.87 3.97
N ILE A 107 11.92 -1.92 4.78
CA ILE A 107 11.08 -2.21 5.95
C ILE A 107 11.65 -1.51 7.20
N GLU A 108 10.82 -0.71 7.88
CA GLU A 108 11.25 -0.01 9.10
C GLU A 108 11.62 -1.01 10.22
N PRO A 109 12.73 -0.81 10.97
CA PRO A 109 13.18 -1.78 11.99
C PRO A 109 12.14 -2.15 13.04
N ILE A 110 11.28 -1.19 13.45
CA ILE A 110 10.21 -1.41 14.43
C ILE A 110 9.21 -2.50 14.00
N VAL A 111 9.09 -2.74 12.70
CA VAL A 111 8.18 -3.74 12.13
C VAL A 111 8.64 -5.16 12.42
N TRP A 112 9.96 -5.40 12.41
CA TRP A 112 10.52 -6.72 12.78
C TRP A 112 10.27 -7.02 14.26
N ASP A 113 10.47 -6.03 15.13
CA ASP A 113 10.19 -6.16 16.56
C ASP A 113 8.69 -6.36 16.84
N ALA A 114 7.83 -5.63 16.14
CA ALA A 114 6.37 -5.69 16.30
C ALA A 114 5.78 -7.06 15.87
N THR A 115 6.30 -7.61 14.77
CA THR A 115 5.78 -8.86 14.20
C THR A 115 6.45 -10.12 14.75
N GLY A 116 7.69 -9.99 15.25
CA GLY A 116 8.53 -11.13 15.58
C GLY A 116 8.96 -11.96 14.37
N LEU A 117 8.76 -11.44 13.15
CA LEU A 117 9.16 -12.07 11.90
C LEU A 117 10.63 -11.76 11.59
N THR A 118 11.26 -12.62 10.81
CA THR A 118 12.62 -12.39 10.30
C THR A 118 12.66 -12.41 8.77
N PRO A 119 13.65 -11.74 8.15
CA PRO A 119 13.91 -11.82 6.72
C PRO A 119 13.91 -13.26 6.15
N GLU A 120 14.47 -14.21 6.90
CA GLU A 120 14.56 -15.63 6.50
C GLU A 120 13.20 -16.33 6.47
N GLN A 121 12.24 -15.88 7.30
CA GLN A 121 10.87 -16.41 7.29
C GLN A 121 10.06 -15.84 6.12
N ILE A 122 10.35 -14.60 5.70
CA ILE A 122 9.63 -13.92 4.62
C ILE A 122 10.17 -14.30 3.25
N SER A 123 11.49 -14.46 3.11
CA SER A 123 12.15 -14.69 1.81
C SER A 123 11.52 -15.83 0.98
N PRO A 124 11.23 -17.02 1.53
CA PRO A 124 10.58 -18.11 0.78
C PRO A 124 9.16 -17.77 0.31
N LEU A 125 8.47 -16.82 0.96
CA LEU A 125 7.11 -16.43 0.61
C LEU A 125 7.07 -15.48 -0.59
N ILE A 126 8.18 -14.81 -0.90
CA ILE A 126 8.28 -13.85 -2.02
C ILE A 126 8.16 -14.59 -3.35
N ASP A 127 8.84 -15.75 -3.48
CA ASP A 127 8.77 -16.57 -4.70
C ASP A 127 7.33 -17.04 -4.99
N ASP A 128 6.62 -17.44 -3.93
CA ASP A 128 5.22 -17.86 -3.97
C ASP A 128 4.24 -16.71 -4.28
N MET A 129 4.61 -15.47 -3.91
CA MET A 129 3.74 -14.30 -4.01
C MET A 129 3.31 -14.05 -5.46
N LEU A 130 4.24 -14.14 -6.41
CA LEU A 130 3.97 -13.87 -7.82
C LEU A 130 2.93 -14.81 -8.42
N SER A 131 3.08 -16.12 -8.18
CA SER A 131 2.11 -17.11 -8.64
C SER A 131 0.72 -16.83 -8.09
N LYS A 132 0.62 -16.56 -6.78
CA LYS A 132 -0.66 -16.27 -6.10
C LYS A 132 -1.26 -14.95 -6.58
N SER A 133 -0.43 -13.93 -6.85
CA SER A 133 -0.88 -12.64 -7.39
C SER A 133 -1.51 -12.79 -8.78
N LEU A 134 -0.88 -13.56 -9.67
CA LEU A 134 -1.41 -13.83 -11.01
C LEU A 134 -2.74 -14.60 -10.97
N GLU A 135 -2.88 -15.57 -10.06
CA GLU A 135 -4.15 -16.28 -9.86
C GLU A 135 -5.28 -15.32 -9.44
N VAL A 136 -5.01 -14.45 -8.46
CA VAL A 136 -5.98 -13.46 -7.98
C VAL A 136 -6.35 -12.46 -9.09
N MET A 137 -5.35 -11.96 -9.83
CA MET A 137 -5.60 -11.08 -10.98
C MET A 137 -6.42 -11.76 -12.07
N GLY A 138 -6.20 -13.06 -12.29
CA GLY A 138 -7.03 -13.88 -13.19
C GLY A 138 -8.51 -13.91 -12.77
N VAL A 139 -8.82 -13.89 -11.48
CA VAL A 139 -10.21 -13.83 -10.98
C VAL A 139 -10.80 -12.42 -11.13
N ILE A 140 -10.03 -11.38 -10.81
CA ILE A 140 -10.50 -9.98 -10.81
C ILE A 140 -10.68 -9.44 -12.25
N LEU A 141 -9.75 -9.75 -13.15
CA LEU A 141 -9.70 -9.23 -14.51
C LEU A 141 -10.29 -10.18 -15.55
N ALA A 142 -10.67 -11.42 -15.19
CA ALA A 142 -11.33 -12.30 -16.13
C ALA A 142 -12.60 -11.64 -16.66
N PRO A 143 -12.82 -11.62 -18.00
CA PRO A 143 -14.05 -11.10 -18.55
C PRO A 143 -15.21 -11.88 -17.97
N THR A 144 -16.06 -11.20 -17.22
CA THR A 144 -17.31 -11.77 -16.73
C THR A 144 -18.08 -12.23 -17.95
N LYS A 145 -18.27 -13.55 -18.11
CA LYS A 145 -19.12 -14.09 -19.18
C LYS A 145 -20.52 -13.51 -18.95
N GLN A 146 -20.85 -12.41 -19.64
CA GLN A 146 -22.22 -11.93 -19.74
C GLN A 146 -23.03 -13.07 -20.34
N LYS A 147 -23.87 -13.71 -19.52
CA LYS A 147 -24.94 -14.57 -20.01
C LYS A 147 -25.85 -13.67 -20.84
N ARG A 148 -25.73 -13.76 -22.17
CA ARG A 148 -26.74 -13.24 -23.08
C ARG A 148 -28.03 -14.00 -22.78
N ALA A 149 -29.03 -13.28 -22.27
CA ALA A 149 -30.41 -13.73 -22.23
C ALA A 149 -31.01 -13.71 -23.64
#